data_AF-A0A2E8JIC6-F1
#
_entry.id   AF-A0A2E8JIC6-F1
#
_cell.length_a   1.000
_cell.length_b   1.000
_cell.length_c   1.000
_cell.angle_alpha   90.00
_cell.angle_beta   90.00
_cell.angle_gamma   90.00
#
_symmetry.space_group_name_H-M   'P 1'
#
loop_
_entity.id
_entity.type
_entity.pdbx_description
1 polymer ?
#
loop_
_entity_poly.entity_id
_entity_poly.type
_entity_poly.pdbx_seq_one_letter_code
_entity_poly.pdbx_strand_id
1 'polypeptide(L)' 'MYTVIGSLTTRAFRVVWMLEELGVEYTNLNVKPRSEAVLKYNPSGKVPVLLDGDTPICDSTAILT' A
#
# COMPACT_ATOMS: atom_id res chain seq x y z
N MET A 1 -11.80 -4.61 -2.83
CA MET A 1 -11.61 -3.15 -3.08
C MET A 1 -10.24 -2.80 -2.55
N TYR A 2 -9.38 -2.24 -3.41
CA TYR A 2 -7.98 -2.04 -3.07
C TYR A 2 -7.76 -0.75 -2.27
N THR A 3 -6.94 -0.83 -1.22
CA THR A 3 -6.42 0.35 -0.51
C THR A 3 -4.91 0.29 -0.41
N VAL A 4 -4.20 1.29 -0.93
CA VAL A 4 -2.76 1.43 -0.76
C VAL A 4 -2.49 2.32 0.44
N ILE A 5 -1.76 1.82 1.42
CA ILE A 5 -1.32 2.59 2.58
C ILE A 5 0.15 2.96 2.40
N GLY A 6 0.40 4.26 2.24
CA GLY A 6 1.75 4.81 2.17
C GLY A 6 1.87 6.01 1.25
N SER A 7 2.80 6.90 1.57
CA SER A 7 3.04 8.09 0.76
C SER A 7 3.66 7.77 -0.60
N LEU A 8 3.26 8.51 -1.63
CA LEU A 8 3.82 8.44 -3.00
C LEU A 8 5.31 8.82 -3.07
N THR A 9 5.88 9.40 -2.01
CA THR A 9 7.33 9.64 -1.90
C THR A 9 8.12 8.38 -1.48
N THR A 10 7.44 7.26 -1.25
CA THR A 10 8.02 5.98 -0.83
C THR A 10 7.83 4.91 -1.91
N ARG A 11 8.18 3.65 -1.61
CA ARG A 11 7.91 2.51 -2.52
C ARG A 11 6.42 2.25 -2.78
N ALA A 12 5.50 2.90 -2.06
CA ALA A 12 4.07 2.85 -2.37
C ALA A 12 3.72 3.40 -3.76
N PHE A 13 4.54 4.31 -4.31
CA PHE A 13 4.39 4.80 -5.68
C PHE A 13 4.33 3.67 -6.71
N ARG A 14 5.13 2.61 -6.55
CA ARG A 14 5.17 1.49 -7.51
C ARG A 14 3.85 0.73 -7.55
N VAL A 15 3.22 0.56 -6.39
CA VAL A 15 1.93 -0.13 -6.26
C VAL A 15 0.82 0.75 -6.85
N VAL A 16 0.82 2.05 -6.54
CA VAL A 16 -0.13 3.00 -7.11
C VAL A 16 -0.02 3.01 -8.64
N TRP A 17 1.19 3.12 -9.19
CA TRP A 17 1.39 3.10 -10.64
C TRP A 17 0.88 1.79 -11.26
N MET A 18 1.20 0.63 -10.68
CA MET A 18 0.65 -0.64 -11.17
C MET A 18 -0.89 -0.62 -11.22
N LEU A 19 -1.56 -0.13 -10.17
CA LEU A 19 -3.03 -0.08 -10.14
C LEU A 19 -3.61 0.89 -11.19
N GLU A 20 -2.95 2.02 -11.44
CA GLU A 20 -3.28 2.93 -12.53
C GLU A 20 -3.16 2.25 -13.91
N GLU A 21 -2.06 1.54 -14.16
CA GLU A 21 -1.86 0.81 -15.44
C GLU A 21 -2.88 -0.30 -15.65
N LEU A 22 -3.30 -0.96 -14.55
CA LEU A 22 -4.35 -1.98 -14.58
C LEU A 22 -5.76 -1.41 -14.74
N GLY A 23 -5.95 -0.09 -14.59
CA GLY A 23 -7.25 0.57 -14.69
C GLY A 23 -8.24 0.12 -13.62
N VAL A 24 -7.76 -0.31 -12.45
CA VAL A 24 -8.60 -0.79 -11.34
C VAL A 24 -8.84 0.31 -10.31
N GLU A 25 -10.02 0.32 -9.70
CA GLU A 25 -10.34 1.27 -8.64
C GLU A 25 -9.59 0.95 -7.35
N TYR A 26 -8.99 1.97 -6.74
CA TYR A 26 -8.31 1.88 -5.47
C TYR A 26 -8.40 3.19 -4.68
N THR A 27 -8.18 3.10 -3.37
CA THR A 27 -7.99 4.27 -2.50
C THR A 27 -6.54 4.36 -2.07
N ASN A 28 -5.95 5.56 -2.07
CA ASN A 28 -4.62 5.80 -1.52
C ASN A 28 -4.70 6.52 -0.17
N LEU A 29 -4.37 5.82 0.91
CA LEU A 29 -4.16 6.40 2.22
C LEU A 29 -2.71 6.92 2.31
N ASN A 30 -2.53 8.19 1.92
CA ASN A 30 -1.22 8.86 1.86
C ASN A 30 -0.67 9.20 3.26
N VAL A 31 -0.08 8.21 3.93
CA VAL A 31 0.53 8.33 5.26
C VAL A 31 2.02 8.02 5.26
N LYS A 32 2.73 8.55 6.25
CA LYS A 32 4.16 8.26 6.44
C LYS A 32 4.38 6.86 7.06
N PRO A 33 5.56 6.25 6.85
CA PRO A 33 5.95 5.03 7.57
C PRO A 33 5.79 5.19 9.09
N ARG A 34 5.50 4.09 9.79
CA ARG A 34 5.31 4.02 11.25
C ARG A 34 4.12 4.83 11.80
N SER A 35 3.24 5.37 10.96
CA SER A 35 1.96 5.90 11.42
C SER A 35 1.08 4.80 12.00
N GLU A 36 0.12 5.14 12.86
CA GLU A 36 -0.80 4.17 13.47
C GLU A 36 -1.54 3.34 12.41
N ALA A 37 -1.95 3.96 11.31
CA ALA A 37 -2.60 3.29 10.19
C ALA A 37 -1.70 2.21 9.55
N VAL A 38 -0.38 2.45 9.45
CA VAL A 38 0.58 1.47 8.93
C VAL A 38 0.83 0.37 9.97
N LEU A 39 1.04 0.73 11.23
CA LEU A 39 1.34 -0.21 12.31
C LEU A 39 0.19 -1.18 12.58
N LYS A 40 -1.05 -0.77 12.30
CA LYS A 40 -2.24 -1.63 12.37
C LYS A 40 -2.12 -2.87 11.45
N TYR A 41 -1.51 -2.72 10.27
CA TYR A 41 -1.45 -3.79 9.26
C TYR A 41 -0.04 -4.34 9.03
N ASN A 42 1.01 -3.59 9.40
CA ASN A 42 2.40 -4.00 9.29
C ASN A 42 3.18 -3.57 10.54
N PRO A 43 3.43 -4.49 11.49
CA PRO A 43 4.17 -4.20 12.73
C PRO A 43 5.59 -3.64 12.50
N SER A 44 6.19 -3.87 11.33
CA SER A 44 7.49 -3.29 10.98
C SER A 44 7.43 -1.78 10.68
N GLY A 45 6.22 -1.21 10.55
CA GLY A 45 6.00 0.19 10.21
C GLY A 45 6.41 0.57 8.79
N LYS A 46 6.68 -0.42 7.92
CA LYS A 46 7.11 -0.21 6.54
C LYS A 46 5.89 -0.02 5.62
N VAL A 47 6.09 0.79 4.59
CA VAL A 47 5.16 0.97 3.47
C VAL A 47 5.83 0.50 2.17
N PRO A 48 5.07 0.06 1.15
CA PRO A 48 3.60 -0.03 1.11
C PRO A 48 2.99 -1.17 1.92
N VAL A 49 1.70 -1.01 2.24
CA VAL A 49 0.77 -2.10 2.51
C VAL A 49 -0.37 -1.97 1.49
N LEU A 50 -0.66 -3.02 0.74
CA LEU A 50 -1.86 -3.12 -0.09
C LEU A 50 -2.91 -3.91 0.71
N LEU A 51 -4.07 -3.32 0.94
CA LEU A 51 -5.23 -4.04 1.43
C LEU A 51 -6.07 -4.49 0.23
N ASP A 52 -6.34 -5.79 0.14
CA ASP A 52 -7.42 -6.32 -0.67
C ASP A 52 -8.58 -6.74 0.24
N GLY A 53 -9.57 -5.85 0.36
CA GLY A 53 -10.57 -5.96 1.42
C GLY A 53 -9.90 -5.89 2.79
N ASP A 54 -10.00 -6.96 3.57
CA ASP A 54 -9.41 -7.06 4.91
C ASP A 54 -8.02 -7.71 4.92
N THR A 55 -7.51 -8.17 3.76
CA THR A 55 -6.25 -8.90 3.68
C THR A 55 -5.08 -7.95 3.45
N PRO A 56 -4.11 -7.82 4.39
CA PRO A 56 -2.94 -6.99 4.19
C PRO A 56 -1.82 -7.74 3.48
N ILE A 57 -1.36 -7.19 2.36
CA ILE A 57 -0.16 -7.63 1.64
C ILE A 57 0.92 -6.57 1.83
N CYS A 58 2.05 -6.98 2.40
CA CYS A 58 3.19 -6.12 2.66
C CYS A 58 4.33 -6.41 1.67
N ASP A 59 5.28 -5.48 1.57
CA ASP A 59 6.42 -5.51 0.65
C ASP A 59 6.05 -5.21 -0.82
N SER A 60 6.73 -4.20 -1.38
CA SER A 60 6.42 -3.75 -2.73
C SER A 60 6.72 -4.80 -3.81
N THR A 61 7.66 -5.71 -3.60
CA THR A 61 7.98 -6.74 -4.60
C THR A 61 6.98 -7.88 -4.58
N ALA A 62 6.52 -8.28 -3.39
CA ALA A 62 5.46 -9.26 -3.23
C ALA A 62 4.13 -8.78 -3.84
N ILE A 63 3.81 -7.48 -3.72
CA ILE A 63 2.59 -6.91 -4.29
C ILE A 63 2.61 -6.88 -5.83
N LEU A 64 3.79 -6.76 -6.45
CA LEU A 64 3.94 -6.56 -7.91
C LEU A 64 4.13 -7.87 -8.69
N THR A 65 3.99 -9.04 -8.05
CA THR A 65 4.16 -10.37 -8.66
C THR A 65 2.83 -11.07 -8.76
#